data_AF-A0AA37QE53-F1
#
_entry.id   AF-A0AA37QE53-F1
#
_cell.length_a   1.000
_cell.length_b   1.000
_cell.length_c   1.000
_cell.angle_alpha   90.00
_cell.angle_beta   90.00
_cell.angle_gamma   90.00
#
_symmetry.space_group_name_H-M   'P 1'
#
loop_
_entity.id
_entity.type
_entity.pdbx_description
1 polymer ?
#
loop_
_entity_poly.entity_id
_entity_poly.type
_entity_poly.pdbx_seq_one_letter_code
_entity_poly.pdbx_strand_id
1 'polypeptide(L)'
;MDLLLTGGRIPLDREVVLHWLVGSGGALLLAYAAWAHASARATVAQRRGLVAAGVGFLLSNHASLALRDRGAVGIAVSLLGSALVFWGAMTLVRERQQERQHERAREAGRHGERRDG
;
A
#
# COMPACT_ATOMS: atom_id res chain seq x y z
N MET A 1 -29.77 -43.92 3.18
CA MET A 1 -28.72 -43.35 2.30
C MET A 1 -29.41 -42.32 1.42
N ASP A 2 -29.37 -41.05 1.82
CA ASP A 2 -29.65 -39.93 0.93
C ASP A 2 -28.64 -38.84 1.27
N LEU A 3 -27.57 -38.83 0.48
CA LEU A 3 -26.48 -37.89 0.55
C LEU A 3 -26.94 -36.63 -0.21
N LEU A 4 -27.84 -35.87 0.41
CA LEU A 4 -28.30 -34.60 -0.13
C LEU A 4 -27.15 -33.59 -0.03
N LEU A 5 -26.59 -33.30 -1.21
CA LEU A 5 -25.81 -32.13 -1.56
C LEU A 5 -26.57 -30.83 -1.19
N THR A 6 -26.64 -30.50 0.09
CA THR A 6 -26.86 -29.12 0.53
C THR A 6 -25.55 -28.38 0.32
N GLY A 7 -25.36 -27.93 -0.92
CA GLY A 7 -24.34 -26.94 -1.27
C GLY A 7 -24.48 -25.75 -0.34
N GLY A 8 -23.59 -25.68 0.66
CA GLY A 8 -23.46 -24.61 1.61
C GLY A 8 -23.06 -23.33 0.89
N ARG A 9 -24.03 -22.62 0.32
CA ARG A 9 -23.86 -21.22 -0.05
C ARG A 9 -23.88 -20.44 1.26
N ILE A 10 -22.71 -20.30 1.88
CA ILE A 10 -22.49 -19.29 2.91
C ILE A 10 -22.89 -17.95 2.27
N PRO A 11 -23.92 -17.24 2.75
CA PRO A 11 -24.22 -15.91 2.27
C PRO A 11 -23.08 -15.00 2.77
N LEU A 12 -21.99 -14.98 2.02
CA LEU A 12 -20.89 -14.05 2.23
C LEU A 12 -21.43 -12.68 1.88
N ASP A 13 -21.77 -11.93 2.92
CA ASP A 13 -22.16 -10.53 2.79
C ASP A 13 -21.05 -9.79 2.02
N ARG A 14 -21.45 -9.12 0.94
CA ARG A 14 -20.54 -8.39 0.06
C ARG A 14 -19.70 -7.39 0.85
N GLU A 15 -20.26 -6.85 1.93
CA GLU A 15 -19.59 -5.91 2.83
C GLU A 15 -18.45 -6.60 3.59
N VAL A 16 -18.67 -7.82 4.09
CA VAL A 16 -17.65 -8.64 4.75
C VAL A 16 -16.53 -9.00 3.77
N VAL A 17 -16.86 -9.41 2.55
CA VAL A 17 -15.86 -9.74 1.52
C VAL A 17 -15.01 -8.52 1.18
N LEU A 18 -15.61 -7.34 1.03
CA LEU A 18 -14.87 -6.10 0.78
C LEU A 18 -13.90 -5.78 1.90
N HIS A 19 -14.31 -5.94 3.16
CA HIS A 19 -13.46 -5.69 4.32
C HIS A 19 -12.28 -6.65 4.42
N TRP A 20 -12.50 -7.93 4.13
CA TRP A 20 -11.40 -8.90 4.05
C TRP A 20 -10.43 -8.56 2.92
N LEU A 21 -10.94 -8.15 1.76
CA LEU A 21 -10.11 -7.76 0.62
C LEU A 21 -9.28 -6.50 0.91
N VAL A 22 -9.89 -5.50 1.58
CA VAL A 22 -9.21 -4.26 1.96
C VAL A 22 -8.19 -4.54 3.08
N GLY A 23 -8.57 -5.26 4.13
CA GLY A 23 -7.68 -5.61 5.24
C GLY A 23 -6.47 -6.44 4.78
N SER A 24 -6.69 -7.40 3.88
CA SER A 24 -5.60 -8.18 3.28
C SER A 24 -4.65 -7.32 2.45
N GLY A 25 -5.14 -6.32 1.71
CA GLY A 25 -4.29 -5.37 0.99
C GLY A 25 -3.30 -4.61 1.88
N GLY A 26 -3.76 -4.14 3.05
CA GLY A 26 -2.90 -3.48 4.05
C GLY A 26 -1.84 -4.42 4.64
N ALA A 27 -2.25 -5.66 4.96
CA ALA A 27 -1.33 -6.69 5.44
C ALA A 27 -0.27 -7.07 4.40
N LEU A 28 -0.65 -7.14 3.12
CA LEU A 28 0.23 -7.49 2.01
C LEU A 28 1.28 -6.40 1.77
N LEU A 29 0.90 -5.12 1.93
CA LEU A 29 1.86 -4.02 1.93
C LEU A 29 2.88 -4.16 3.07
N LEU A 30 2.45 -4.44 4.31
CA LEU A 30 3.39 -4.64 5.41
C LEU A 30 4.30 -5.85 5.22
N ALA A 31 3.76 -6.96 4.70
CA ALA A 31 4.54 -8.14 4.36
C ALA A 31 5.60 -7.81 3.29
N TYR A 32 5.24 -7.02 2.27
CA TYR A 32 6.18 -6.58 1.26
C TYR A 32 7.22 -5.60 1.82
N ALA A 33 6.88 -4.72 2.78
CA ALA A 33 7.86 -3.87 3.46
C ALA A 33 8.90 -4.70 4.22
N ALA A 34 8.44 -5.72 4.95
CA ALA A 34 9.31 -6.63 5.70
C ALA A 34 10.23 -7.42 4.75
N TRP A 35 9.69 -7.96 3.66
CA TRP A 35 10.48 -8.66 2.64
C TRP A 35 11.47 -7.74 1.92
N ALA A 36 11.06 -6.52 1.57
CA ALA A 36 11.93 -5.52 0.94
C ALA A 36 13.04 -5.05 1.89
N HIS A 37 12.77 -5.03 3.20
CA HIS A 37 13.78 -4.76 4.22
C HIS A 37 14.82 -5.87 4.30
N ALA A 38 14.36 -7.12 4.38
CA ALA A 38 15.23 -8.30 4.46
C ALA A 38 16.09 -8.52 3.20
N SER A 39 15.57 -8.16 2.03
CA SER A 39 16.28 -8.31 0.75
C SER A 39 17.23 -7.16 0.40
N ALA A 40 17.30 -6.10 1.22
CA ALA A 40 18.05 -4.86 0.95
C ALA A 40 17.75 -4.20 -0.41
N ARG A 41 16.65 -4.60 -1.07
CA ARG A 41 16.29 -4.15 -2.43
C ARG A 41 15.57 -2.81 -2.48
N ALA A 42 15.16 -2.28 -1.33
CA ALA A 42 14.42 -1.02 -1.25
C ALA A 42 15.19 0.05 -0.49
N THR A 43 15.11 1.29 -0.95
CA THR A 43 15.66 2.44 -0.23
C THR A 43 14.93 2.65 1.11
N VAL A 44 15.52 3.44 2.01
CA VAL A 44 14.93 3.74 3.32
C VAL A 44 13.60 4.48 3.17
N ALA A 45 13.47 5.36 2.17
CA ALA A 45 12.23 6.09 1.92
C ALA A 45 11.14 5.20 1.29
N GLN A 46 11.49 4.27 0.38
CA GLN A 46 10.56 3.26 -0.13
C GLN A 46 9.97 2.42 1.00
N ARG A 47 10.82 1.95 1.92
CA ARG A 47 10.36 1.17 3.09
C ARG A 47 9.41 1.98 3.97
N ARG A 48 9.75 3.22 4.29
CA ARG A 48 8.90 4.10 5.09
C ARG A 48 7.56 4.38 4.42
N GLY A 49 7.56 4.65 3.11
CA GLY A 49 6.35 4.88 2.34
C GLY A 49 5.44 3.64 2.32
N LEU A 50 6.04 2.46 2.21
CA LEU A 50 5.29 1.21 2.16
C LEU A 50 4.71 0.81 3.54
N VAL A 51 5.46 1.02 4.62
CA VAL A 51 4.96 0.86 5.99
C VAL A 51 3.83 1.85 6.28
N ALA A 52 4.02 3.13 5.94
CA ALA A 52 2.99 4.15 6.12
C ALA A 52 1.70 3.81 5.34
N ALA A 53 1.83 3.35 4.10
CA ALA A 53 0.69 2.92 3.30
C ALA A 53 -0.01 1.70 3.91
N GLY A 54 0.73 0.67 4.33
CA GLY A 54 0.16 -0.51 4.97
C GLY A 54 -0.58 -0.19 6.28
N VAL A 55 0.05 0.62 7.15
CA VAL A 55 -0.57 1.09 8.40
C VAL A 55 -1.82 1.92 8.12
N GLY A 56 -1.77 2.85 7.17
CA GLY A 56 -2.91 3.72 6.84
C GLY A 56 -4.11 2.93 6.30
N PHE A 57 -3.86 1.89 5.50
CA PHE A 57 -4.89 1.00 4.99
C PHE A 57 -5.57 0.20 6.10
N LEU A 58 -4.78 -0.33 7.04
CA LEU A 58 -5.31 -1.04 8.21
C LEU A 58 -6.10 -0.11 9.14
N LEU A 59 -5.62 1.12 9.34
CA LEU A 59 -6.31 2.12 10.15
C LEU A 59 -7.67 2.49 9.54
N SER A 60 -7.72 2.72 8.22
CA SER A 60 -8.98 2.97 7.50
C SER A 60 -9.93 1.79 7.56
N ASN A 61 -9.42 0.57 7.39
CA ASN A 61 -10.25 -0.64 7.49
C ASN A 61 -10.80 -0.83 8.90
N HIS A 62 -9.96 -0.63 9.92
CA HIS A 62 -10.37 -0.72 11.32
C HIS A 62 -11.38 0.38 11.68
N ALA A 63 -11.19 1.61 11.20
CA ALA A 63 -12.16 2.68 11.37
C ALA A 63 -13.53 2.35 10.75
N SER A 64 -13.51 1.76 9.55
CA SER A 64 -14.73 1.36 8.85
C SER A 64 -15.49 0.22 9.54
N LEU A 65 -14.80 -0.63 10.32
CA LEU A 65 -15.40 -1.77 11.01
C LEU A 65 -15.77 -1.44 12.47
N ALA A 66 -14.83 -0.88 13.23
CA ALA A 66 -14.94 -0.72 14.68
C ALA A 66 -15.44 0.68 15.10
N LEU A 67 -15.37 1.68 14.22
CA LEU A 67 -15.81 3.05 14.50
C LEU A 67 -16.99 3.50 13.63
N ARG A 68 -17.58 2.61 12.83
CA ARG A 68 -18.76 2.91 12.01
C ARG A 68 -19.90 3.51 12.82
N ASP A 69 -20.16 2.95 14.00
CA ASP A 69 -21.23 3.41 14.89
C ASP A 69 -20.83 4.59 15.78
N ARG A 70 -19.56 5.02 15.72
CA ARG A 70 -19.02 6.14 16.50
C ARG A 70 -19.05 7.47 15.72
N GLY A 71 -19.75 7.52 14.59
CA GLY A 71 -20.02 8.75 13.83
C GLY A 71 -18.76 9.50 13.40
N ALA A 72 -18.59 10.74 13.85
CA ALA A 72 -17.51 11.64 13.43
C ALA A 72 -16.10 11.09 13.69
N VAL A 73 -15.91 10.26 14.73
CA VAL A 73 -14.60 9.69 15.06
C VAL A 73 -14.17 8.66 14.01
N GLY A 74 -15.09 7.83 13.50
CA GLY A 74 -14.79 6.88 12.43
C GLY A 74 -14.39 7.57 11.13
N ILE A 75 -15.07 8.66 10.80
CA ILE A 75 -14.75 9.50 9.62
C ILE A 75 -13.35 10.10 9.77
N ALA A 76 -13.02 10.69 10.92
CA ALA A 76 -11.71 11.30 11.15
C ALA A 76 -10.56 10.29 11.04
N VAL A 77 -10.71 9.09 11.61
CA VAL A 77 -9.68 8.03 11.53
C VAL A 77 -9.54 7.50 10.09
N SER A 78 -10.65 7.40 9.33
CA SER A 78 -10.60 6.98 7.92
C SER A 78 -9.93 8.04 7.02
N LEU A 79 -10.17 9.32 7.28
CA LEU A 79 -9.46 10.40 6.58
C LEU A 79 -7.97 10.40 6.90
N LEU A 80 -7.60 10.20 8.17
CA LEU A 80 -6.20 10.05 8.58
C LEU A 80 -5.52 8.84 7.92
N GLY A 81 -6.19 7.68 7.89
CA GLY A 81 -5.69 6.48 7.21
C GLY A 81 -5.46 6.73 5.72
N SER A 82 -6.43 7.36 5.04
CA SER A 82 -6.34 7.73 3.62
C SER A 82 -5.22 8.73 3.35
N ALA A 83 -5.05 9.74 4.20
CA ALA A 83 -3.96 10.71 4.10
C ALA A 83 -2.59 10.04 4.24
N LEU A 84 -2.46 9.07 5.14
CA LEU A 84 -1.23 8.31 5.35
C LEU A 84 -0.88 7.44 4.14
N VAL A 85 -1.89 6.81 3.51
CA VAL A 85 -1.72 6.08 2.24
C VAL A 85 -1.25 7.01 1.13
N PHE A 86 -1.88 8.17 0.98
CA PHE A 86 -1.52 9.15 -0.04
C PHE A 86 -0.10 9.67 0.15
N TRP A 87 0.30 9.93 1.40
CA TRP A 87 1.64 10.34 1.74
C TRP A 87 2.68 9.26 1.40
N GLY A 88 2.43 8.00 1.77
CA GLY A 88 3.29 6.88 1.40
C GLY A 88 3.44 6.71 -0.11
N ALA A 89 2.34 6.77 -0.86
CA ALA A 89 2.34 6.70 -2.32
C ALA A 89 3.12 7.86 -2.97
N MET A 90 2.92 9.09 -2.50
CA MET A 90 3.67 10.26 -2.96
C MET A 90 5.17 10.10 -2.74
N THR A 91 5.57 9.53 -1.61
CA THR A 91 6.99 9.31 -1.29
C THR A 91 7.62 8.32 -2.29
N LEU A 92 6.91 7.24 -2.60
CA LEU A 92 7.34 6.24 -3.59
C LEU A 92 7.44 6.83 -5.01
N VAL A 93 6.48 7.68 -5.40
CA VAL A 93 6.49 8.34 -6.72
C VAL A 93 7.65 9.32 -6.83
N ARG A 94 7.92 10.10 -5.79
CA ARG A 94 9.02 11.09 -5.77
C ARG A 94 10.38 10.42 -5.90
N GLU A 95 10.63 9.31 -5.21
CA GLU A 95 11.90 8.58 -5.37
C GLU A 95 12.08 8.05 -6.80
N ARG A 96 11.03 7.48 -7.40
CA ARG A 96 11.11 7.03 -8.81
C ARG A 96 11.37 8.18 -9.79
N GLN A 97 10.86 9.38 -9.50
CA GLN A 97 11.13 10.57 -10.32
C GLN A 97 12.58 11.04 -10.17
N GLN A 98 13.12 11.02 -8.94
CA GLN A 98 14.52 11.37 -8.68
C GLN A 98 15.49 10.38 -9.33
N GLU A 99 15.22 9.07 -9.25
CA GLU A 99 16.01 8.04 -9.93
C GLU A 99 16.09 8.29 -11.44
N ARG A 100 14.96 8.56 -12.09
CA ARG A 100 14.91 8.85 -13.54
C ARG A 100 15.63 10.13 -13.93
N GLN A 101 15.61 11.17 -13.07
CA GLN A 101 16.36 12.40 -13.33
C GLN A 101 17.87 12.18 -13.19
N HIS A 102 18.30 11.41 -12.19
CA HIS A 102 19.70 11.04 -12.01
C HIS A 102 20.23 10.16 -13.15
N GLU A 103 19.44 9.21 -13.66
CA GLU A 103 19.79 8.40 -14.83
C GLU A 103 19.98 9.27 -16.08
N ARG A 104 19.03 10.18 -16.38
CA ARG A 104 19.15 11.10 -17.52
C ARG A 104 20.36 12.03 -17.42
N ALA A 105 20.67 12.52 -16.22
CA ALA A 105 21.86 13.36 -16.01
C ALA A 105 23.16 12.57 -16.25
N ARG A 106 23.22 11.30 -15.84
CA ARG A 106 24.38 10.42 -16.09
C ARG A 106 24.53 10.06 -17.56
N GLU A 107 23.43 9.82 -18.27
CA GLU A 107 23.44 9.54 -19.72
C GLU A 107 23.85 10.77 -20.53
N ALA A 108 23.36 11.97 -20.16
CA ALA A 108 23.77 13.22 -20.78
C ALA A 108 25.27 13.51 -20.57
N GLY A 109 25.81 13.25 -19.38
CA GLY A 109 27.24 13.38 -19.08
C GLY A 109 28.11 12.45 -19.95
N ARG A 110 27.74 11.17 -20.08
CA ARG A 110 28.47 10.21 -20.92
C ARG A 110 28.42 10.53 -22.42
N HIS A 111 27.36 11.18 -22.90
CA HIS A 111 27.26 11.60 -24.30
C HIS A 111 28.07 12.87 -24.61
N GLY A 112 28.26 13.76 -23.63
CA GLY A 112 29.20 14.88 -23.76
C GLY A 112 30.65 14.40 -23.86
N GLU A 113 31.04 13.46 -23.01
CA GLU A 113 32.42 12.94 -22.93
C GLU A 113 32.86 12.14 -24.17
N ARG A 114 31.91 11.63 -24.97
CA ARG A 114 32.18 10.95 -26.25
C ARG A 114 32.26 11.87 -27.47
N ARG A 115 31.90 13.16 -27.32
CA ARG A 115 31.99 14.14 -28.41
C ARG A 115 33.27 14.95 -28.39
N ASP A 116 33.99 14.97 -27.27
CA ASP A 116 35.20 15.77 -27.06
C ASP A 116 36.49 14.93 -27.04
N GLY A 117 36.43 13.62 -27.36
CA GLY A 117 37.59 12.72 -27.52
C GLY A 117 37.72 12.22 -28.95
#